data_AF-A0AB36IMN2-F1
#
_entry.id   AF-A0AB36IMN2-F1
#
_cell.length_a   1.000
_cell.length_b   1.000
_cell.length_c   1.000
_cell.angle_alpha   90.00
_cell.angle_beta   90.00
_cell.angle_gamma   90.00
#
_symmetry.space_group_name_H-M   'P 1'
#
loop_
_entity.id
_entity.type
_entity.pdbx_description
1 polymer ?
#
loop_
_entity_poly.entity_id
_entity_poly.type
_entity_poly.pdbx_seq_one_letter_code
_entity_poly.pdbx_strand_id
1 'polypeptide(L)'
;MRRLPVYIVVDISESMAGENLRQMQEGISRLVNQLRRDPYALESVYLSVIAFAGAAGTLAPLTELMSFYSPRLPIGSGTSIGAALNHLMDSLEKDIVRSTPDKKGDWKPLIYIMSDGSPTDDPTQAISRWKHHFQNKAKLINIGIGKFANLNTLNEISDLTYRLDDDDIEKVYRALCESVADSILSQSRSLGVELPVSLNKEILESGAISLIKEKDQSFALDENYAIIVGKCSKVKLPYLMKYERIENSPLDNAIFQYVGVYPAEKDYEDWSDNRPNHSKISTSQLWGSGGCPHCGAAFGLCMCSCGQIFCANGEKEVVCPGCNETLYFNDETDDVNFNITRARG
;
A
#
# COMPACT_ATOMS: atom_id res chain seq x y z
N MET A 1 26.24 -17.05 -13.96
CA MET A 1 26.04 -16.20 -12.76
C MET A 1 24.68 -16.53 -12.16
N ARG A 2 24.52 -16.51 -10.83
CA ARG A 2 23.21 -16.76 -10.19
C ARG A 2 22.42 -15.45 -10.14
N ARG A 3 21.11 -15.52 -10.30
CA ARG A 3 20.22 -14.36 -10.17
C ARG A 3 19.84 -14.15 -8.71
N LEU A 4 19.66 -12.90 -8.29
CA LEU A 4 19.00 -12.48 -7.06
C LEU A 4 17.60 -11.97 -7.38
N PRO A 5 16.55 -12.78 -7.20
CA PRO A 5 15.18 -12.33 -7.38
C PRO A 5 14.77 -11.46 -6.20
N VAL A 6 14.34 -10.24 -6.48
CA VAL A 6 13.87 -9.26 -5.51
C VAL A 6 12.44 -8.87 -5.86
N TYR A 7 11.50 -9.11 -4.94
CA TYR A 7 10.09 -8.77 -5.09
C TYR A 7 9.75 -7.59 -4.21
N ILE A 8 9.17 -6.56 -4.80
CA ILE A 8 8.62 -5.41 -4.08
C ILE A 8 7.10 -5.55 -4.13
N VAL A 9 6.50 -5.88 -2.99
CA VAL A 9 5.06 -6.06 -2.82
C VAL A 9 4.51 -4.81 -2.16
N VAL A 10 3.75 -4.03 -2.92
CA VAL A 10 3.31 -2.69 -2.53
C VAL A 10 1.82 -2.64 -2.27
N ASP A 11 1.46 -2.09 -1.12
CA ASP A 11 0.09 -1.70 -0.83
C ASP A 11 -0.28 -0.46 -1.64
N ILE A 12 -1.38 -0.55 -2.37
CA ILE A 12 -1.95 0.53 -3.19
C ILE A 12 -3.40 0.81 -2.77
N SER A 13 -3.74 0.50 -1.52
CA SER A 13 -5.03 0.81 -0.92
C SER A 13 -5.28 2.32 -0.81
N GLU A 14 -6.49 2.69 -0.42
CA GLU A 14 -6.92 4.08 -0.38
C GLU A 14 -6.21 4.88 0.72
N SER A 15 -5.90 4.26 1.86
CA SER A 15 -5.08 4.81 2.95
C SER A 15 -3.73 5.32 2.47
N MET A 16 -3.15 4.65 1.46
CA MET A 16 -1.87 5.04 0.88
C MET A 16 -1.96 6.36 0.09
N ALA A 17 -3.16 6.81 -0.31
CA ALA A 17 -3.32 8.02 -1.12
C ALA A 17 -2.70 9.27 -0.45
N GLY A 18 -1.97 10.03 -1.27
CA GLY A 18 -1.25 11.23 -0.85
C GLY A 18 0.21 10.96 -0.50
N GLU A 19 0.61 11.39 0.69
CA GLU A 19 2.01 11.39 1.11
C GLU A 19 2.60 9.97 1.20
N ASN A 20 1.85 9.01 1.75
CA ASN A 20 2.31 7.61 1.90
C ASN A 20 2.69 7.00 0.54
N LEU A 21 1.84 7.14 -0.48
CA LEU A 21 2.11 6.65 -1.83
C LEU A 21 3.29 7.39 -2.47
N ARG A 22 3.44 8.70 -2.23
CA ARG A 22 4.58 9.49 -2.72
C ARG A 22 5.89 8.98 -2.13
N GLN A 23 5.95 8.77 -0.81
CA GLN A 23 7.12 8.23 -0.12
C GLN A 23 7.46 6.81 -0.60
N MET A 24 6.46 5.98 -0.84
CA MET A 24 6.64 4.64 -1.41
C MET A 24 7.27 4.70 -2.81
N GLN A 25 6.71 5.52 -3.72
CA GLN A 25 7.24 5.68 -5.08
C GLN A 25 8.67 6.21 -5.10
N GLU A 26 8.94 7.20 -4.24
CA GLU A 26 10.28 7.75 -4.07
C GLU A 26 11.25 6.69 -3.53
N GLY A 27 10.82 5.89 -2.57
CA GLY A 27 11.63 4.81 -2.00
C GLY A 27 12.03 3.74 -3.01
N ILE A 28 11.08 3.29 -3.83
CA ILE A 28 11.36 2.33 -4.91
C ILE A 28 12.35 2.94 -5.90
N SER A 29 12.16 4.21 -6.27
CA SER A 29 13.04 4.92 -7.20
C SER A 29 14.46 5.07 -6.64
N ARG A 30 14.60 5.41 -5.36
CA ARG A 30 15.89 5.53 -4.67
C ARG A 30 16.60 4.18 -4.58
N LEU A 31 15.90 3.11 -4.18
CA LEU A 31 16.43 1.75 -4.13
C LEU A 31 16.98 1.32 -5.50
N VAL A 32 16.19 1.47 -6.56
CA VAL A 32 16.60 1.12 -7.93
C VAL A 32 17.85 1.91 -8.36
N ASN A 33 17.88 3.22 -8.07
CA ASN A 33 19.02 4.07 -8.40
C ASN A 33 20.28 3.70 -7.63
N GLN A 34 20.16 3.29 -6.37
CA GLN A 34 21.30 2.82 -5.56
C GLN A 34 21.81 1.48 -6.08
N LEU A 35 20.93 0.51 -6.34
CA LEU A 35 21.31 -0.79 -6.89
C LEU A 35 22.01 -0.64 -8.25
N ARG A 36 21.58 0.31 -9.09
CA ARG A 36 22.24 0.57 -10.38
C ARG A 36 23.67 1.11 -10.29
N ARG A 37 24.08 1.61 -9.12
CA ARG A 37 25.46 2.08 -8.89
C ARG A 37 26.40 0.95 -8.47
N ASP A 38 25.87 -0.21 -8.09
CA ASP A 38 26.65 -1.38 -7.72
C ASP A 38 26.80 -2.33 -8.92
N PRO A 39 28.02 -2.52 -9.46
CA PRO A 39 28.28 -3.42 -10.58
C PRO A 39 27.83 -4.87 -10.32
N TYR A 40 27.93 -5.36 -9.08
CA TYR A 40 27.49 -6.72 -8.75
C TYR A 40 25.97 -6.84 -8.79
N ALA A 41 25.27 -5.82 -8.30
CA ALA A 41 23.81 -5.78 -8.36
C ALA A 41 23.30 -5.69 -9.80
N LEU A 42 23.96 -4.91 -10.66
CA LEU A 42 23.61 -4.80 -12.08
C LEU A 42 23.58 -6.13 -12.82
N GLU A 43 24.53 -7.01 -12.52
CA GLU A 43 24.66 -8.30 -13.20
C GLU A 43 23.82 -9.41 -12.56
N SER A 44 23.39 -9.24 -11.31
CA SER A 44 22.74 -10.32 -10.54
C SER A 44 21.30 -10.04 -10.15
N VAL A 45 20.87 -8.80 -9.95
CA VAL A 45 19.56 -8.46 -9.41
C VAL A 45 18.48 -8.45 -10.49
N TYR A 46 17.38 -9.14 -10.20
CA TYR A 46 16.14 -9.10 -10.96
C TYR A 46 15.03 -8.58 -10.07
N LEU A 47 14.29 -7.57 -10.53
CA LEU A 47 13.23 -6.91 -9.77
C LEU A 47 11.86 -7.27 -10.33
N SER A 48 10.91 -7.54 -9.43
CA SER A 48 9.49 -7.69 -9.72
C SER A 48 8.70 -6.75 -8.81
N VAL A 49 7.66 -6.11 -9.34
CA VAL A 49 6.74 -5.29 -8.55
C VAL A 49 5.36 -5.92 -8.58
N ILE A 50 4.88 -6.30 -7.41
CA ILE A 50 3.52 -6.79 -7.18
C ILE A 50 2.79 -5.69 -6.41
N ALA A 51 1.60 -5.32 -6.85
CA ALA A 51 0.75 -4.40 -6.12
C ALA A 51 -0.47 -5.14 -5.56
N PHE A 52 -1.02 -4.61 -4.47
CA PHE A 52 -2.27 -5.11 -3.92
C PHE A 52 -3.09 -4.00 -3.27
N ALA A 53 -4.41 -4.10 -3.43
CA ALA A 53 -5.44 -3.41 -2.66
C ALA A 53 -6.54 -4.45 -2.40
N GLY A 54 -7.76 -4.26 -2.91
CA GLY A 54 -8.80 -5.29 -2.90
C GLY A 54 -8.49 -6.50 -3.78
N ALA A 55 -7.68 -6.30 -4.82
CA ALA A 55 -7.09 -7.35 -5.65
C ALA A 55 -5.57 -7.25 -5.64
N ALA A 56 -4.88 -8.32 -6.06
CA ALA A 56 -3.42 -8.37 -6.17
C ALA A 56 -2.99 -8.72 -7.60
N GLY A 57 -1.86 -8.18 -8.03
CA GLY A 57 -1.37 -8.36 -9.40
C GLY A 57 0.06 -7.87 -9.60
N THR A 58 0.70 -8.31 -10.67
CA THR A 58 2.08 -7.92 -11.02
C THR A 58 2.07 -6.67 -11.91
N LEU A 59 2.61 -5.56 -11.41
CA LEU A 59 2.81 -4.33 -12.19
C LEU A 59 4.05 -4.40 -13.09
N ALA A 60 5.11 -5.03 -12.61
CA ALA A 60 6.33 -5.26 -13.37
C ALA A 60 6.80 -6.70 -13.16
N PRO A 61 6.90 -7.53 -14.23
CA PRO A 61 7.38 -8.90 -14.11
C PRO A 61 8.85 -8.93 -13.67
N LEU A 62 9.32 -10.10 -13.23
CA LEU A 62 10.70 -10.29 -12.80
C LEU A 62 11.69 -9.97 -13.94
N THR A 63 12.29 -8.79 -13.87
CA THR A 63 13.08 -8.17 -14.94
C THR A 63 14.47 -7.80 -14.43
N GLU A 64 15.47 -7.90 -15.29
CA GLU A 64 16.85 -7.47 -15.00
C GLU A 64 16.90 -6.00 -14.57
N LEU A 65 17.71 -5.69 -13.56
CA LEU A 65 17.83 -4.34 -13.00
C LEU A 65 18.14 -3.25 -14.05
N MET A 66 18.95 -3.59 -15.07
CA MET A 66 19.29 -2.67 -16.17
C MET A 66 18.09 -2.33 -17.05
N SER A 67 17.15 -3.26 -17.21
CA SER A 67 15.95 -3.11 -18.04
C SER A 67 14.71 -2.74 -17.24
N PHE A 68 14.81 -2.72 -15.90
CA PHE A 68 13.70 -2.44 -15.01
C PHE A 68 13.35 -0.95 -15.03
N TYR A 69 12.07 -0.61 -15.16
CA TYR A 69 11.54 0.74 -14.99
C TYR A 69 10.50 0.72 -13.88
N SER A 70 10.53 1.72 -13.00
CA SER A 70 9.54 1.81 -11.92
C SER A 70 8.14 2.00 -12.51
N PRO A 71 7.18 1.11 -12.22
CA PRO A 71 5.83 1.24 -12.73
C PRO A 71 5.08 2.38 -12.05
N ARG A 72 4.03 2.89 -12.71
CA ARG A 72 3.03 3.72 -12.03
C ARG A 72 2.33 2.87 -10.99
N LEU A 73 2.20 3.37 -9.77
CA LEU A 73 1.40 2.72 -8.74
C LEU A 73 -0.06 3.21 -8.87
N PRO A 74 -1.03 2.33 -9.18
CA PRO A 74 -2.44 2.68 -9.15
C PRO A 74 -2.92 2.82 -7.70
N ILE A 75 -4.22 3.08 -7.52
CA ILE A 75 -4.88 3.04 -6.22
C ILE A 75 -6.13 2.19 -6.37
N GLY A 76 -6.47 1.37 -5.38
CA GLY A 76 -7.69 0.56 -5.37
C GLY A 76 -8.31 0.48 -3.98
N SER A 77 -9.56 0.07 -3.88
CA SER A 77 -10.26 -0.05 -2.60
C SER A 77 -9.95 -1.34 -1.85
N GLY A 78 -9.71 -1.21 -0.55
CA GLY A 78 -9.44 -2.31 0.38
C GLY A 78 -7.97 -2.73 0.40
N THR A 79 -7.65 -3.60 1.35
CA THR A 79 -6.29 -4.08 1.63
C THR A 79 -6.33 -5.59 1.83
N SER A 80 -6.15 -6.36 0.77
CA SER A 80 -6.29 -7.83 0.76
C SER A 80 -4.93 -8.50 0.84
N ILE A 81 -4.43 -8.65 2.07
CA ILE A 81 -3.10 -9.24 2.34
C ILE A 81 -3.09 -10.71 1.94
N GLY A 82 -4.18 -11.45 2.15
CA GLY A 82 -4.29 -12.85 1.75
C GLY A 82 -4.18 -13.02 0.23
N ALA A 83 -4.84 -12.15 -0.53
CA ALA A 83 -4.72 -12.13 -1.99
C ALA A 83 -3.28 -11.82 -2.43
N ALA A 84 -2.64 -10.82 -1.81
CA ALA A 84 -1.25 -10.43 -2.08
C ALA A 84 -0.27 -11.60 -1.84
N LEU A 85 -0.39 -12.29 -0.71
CA LEU A 85 0.47 -13.42 -0.36
C LEU A 85 0.29 -14.60 -1.32
N ASN A 86 -0.94 -14.91 -1.72
CA ASN A 86 -1.18 -15.97 -2.70
C ASN A 86 -0.55 -15.63 -4.06
N HIS A 87 -0.77 -14.41 -4.55
CA HIS A 87 -0.18 -13.96 -5.82
C HIS A 87 1.36 -13.95 -5.78
N LEU A 88 1.95 -13.53 -4.66
CA LEU A 88 3.39 -13.59 -4.42
C LEU A 88 3.90 -15.03 -4.44
N MET A 89 3.26 -15.95 -3.71
CA MET A 89 3.67 -17.36 -3.67
C MET A 89 3.60 -18.01 -5.05
N ASP A 90 2.55 -17.74 -5.81
CA ASP A 90 2.39 -18.27 -7.17
C ASP A 90 3.44 -17.67 -8.12
N SER A 91 3.78 -16.38 -7.98
CA SER A 91 4.86 -15.73 -8.73
C SER A 91 6.23 -16.35 -8.39
N LEU A 92 6.50 -16.60 -7.10
CA LEU A 92 7.74 -17.25 -6.66
C LEU A 92 7.86 -18.69 -7.20
N GLU A 93 6.76 -19.45 -7.25
CA GLU A 93 6.79 -20.80 -7.82
C GLU A 93 7.05 -20.80 -9.32
N LYS A 94 6.51 -19.81 -10.03
CA LYS A 94 6.68 -19.66 -11.47
C LYS A 94 8.08 -19.19 -11.86
N ASP A 95 8.61 -18.18 -11.18
CA ASP A 95 9.76 -17.43 -11.68
C ASP A 95 11.11 -17.93 -11.11
N ILE A 96 11.10 -18.56 -9.93
CA ILE A 96 12.31 -18.95 -9.20
C ILE A 96 12.84 -20.31 -9.68
N VAL A 97 14.06 -20.30 -10.20
CA VAL A 97 14.77 -21.51 -10.61
C VAL A 97 15.52 -22.09 -9.41
N ARG A 98 15.08 -23.24 -8.91
CA ARG A 98 15.71 -23.90 -7.76
C ARG A 98 17.04 -24.55 -8.13
N SER A 99 17.96 -24.61 -7.18
CA SER A 99 19.20 -25.37 -7.34
C SER A 99 18.92 -26.86 -7.43
N THR A 100 19.63 -27.51 -8.34
CA THR A 100 19.67 -28.97 -8.51
C THR A 100 21.09 -29.45 -8.19
N PRO A 101 21.31 -30.77 -7.97
CA PRO A 101 22.67 -31.30 -7.78
C PRO A 101 23.65 -30.90 -8.89
N ASP A 102 23.15 -30.79 -10.12
CA ASP A 102 23.97 -30.54 -11.31
C ASP A 102 24.06 -29.06 -11.70
N LYS A 103 23.12 -28.22 -11.24
CA LYS A 103 23.05 -26.80 -11.62
C LYS A 103 22.65 -25.91 -10.45
N LYS A 104 23.48 -24.90 -10.18
CA LYS A 104 23.15 -23.81 -9.24
C LYS A 104 21.98 -22.98 -9.81
N GLY A 105 20.90 -22.88 -9.05
CA GLY A 105 19.73 -22.06 -9.38
C GLY A 105 19.87 -20.62 -8.89
N ASP A 106 18.76 -19.93 -8.73
CA ASP A 106 18.70 -18.58 -8.19
C ASP A 106 19.10 -18.54 -6.71
N TRP A 107 19.54 -17.38 -6.25
CA TRP A 107 19.71 -17.12 -4.82
C TRP A 107 18.35 -17.07 -4.12
N LYS A 108 18.41 -17.18 -2.78
CA LYS A 108 17.22 -17.06 -1.94
C LYS A 108 16.54 -15.70 -2.22
N PRO A 109 15.26 -15.67 -2.65
CA PRO A 109 14.61 -14.42 -3.00
C PRO A 109 14.49 -13.48 -1.81
N LEU A 110 14.61 -12.18 -2.08
CA LEU A 110 14.33 -11.10 -1.12
C LEU A 110 12.96 -10.50 -1.45
N ILE A 111 12.13 -10.33 -0.43
CA ILE A 111 10.77 -9.81 -0.58
C ILE A 111 10.62 -8.64 0.36
N TYR A 112 10.26 -7.48 -0.19
CA TYR A 112 9.90 -6.29 0.56
C TYR A 112 8.39 -6.12 0.49
N ILE A 113 7.70 -6.25 1.61
CA ILE A 113 6.28 -5.90 1.71
C ILE A 113 6.18 -4.52 2.32
N MET A 114 5.46 -3.61 1.66
CA MET A 114 5.28 -2.23 2.08
C MET A 114 3.77 -1.95 2.24
N SER A 115 3.31 -1.57 3.43
CA SER A 115 1.88 -1.33 3.72
C SER A 115 1.69 -0.36 4.89
N ASP A 116 0.59 0.38 4.90
CA ASP A 116 0.16 1.26 6.00
C ASP A 116 -1.09 0.73 6.75
N GLY A 117 -1.68 -0.39 6.31
CA GLY A 117 -3.03 -0.77 6.68
C GLY A 117 -3.19 -2.14 7.36
N SER A 118 -4.36 -2.34 7.95
CA SER A 118 -4.82 -3.66 8.44
C SER A 118 -5.48 -4.45 7.30
N PRO A 119 -5.43 -5.79 7.29
CA PRO A 119 -6.11 -6.57 6.28
C PRO A 119 -7.63 -6.37 6.35
N THR A 120 -8.23 -6.15 5.18
CA THR A 120 -9.69 -6.13 4.95
C THR A 120 -10.23 -7.49 4.49
N ASP A 121 -9.35 -8.47 4.29
CA ASP A 121 -9.66 -9.87 4.03
C ASP A 121 -9.28 -10.77 5.22
N ASP A 122 -9.51 -12.08 5.10
CA ASP A 122 -9.00 -13.08 6.05
C ASP A 122 -7.71 -13.71 5.49
N PRO A 123 -6.52 -13.26 5.93
CA PRO A 123 -5.25 -13.75 5.42
C PRO A 123 -4.80 -15.08 6.06
N THR A 124 -5.56 -15.66 7.00
CA THR A 124 -5.12 -16.79 7.85
C THR A 124 -4.61 -17.99 7.05
N GLN A 125 -5.33 -18.37 5.99
CA GLN A 125 -4.95 -19.50 5.15
C GLN A 125 -3.68 -19.21 4.34
N ALA A 126 -3.56 -18.00 3.78
CA ALA A 126 -2.39 -17.59 3.02
C ALA A 126 -1.14 -17.50 3.91
N ILE A 127 -1.28 -16.98 5.13
CA ILE A 127 -0.21 -16.93 6.15
C ILE A 127 0.25 -18.35 6.52
N SER A 128 -0.68 -19.27 6.71
CA SER A 128 -0.36 -20.67 7.03
C SER A 128 0.37 -21.36 5.87
N ARG A 129 -0.07 -21.15 4.63
CA ARG A 129 0.63 -21.63 3.42
C ARG A 129 2.04 -21.03 3.33
N TRP A 130 2.20 -19.73 3.59
CA TRP A 130 3.50 -19.05 3.62
C TRP A 130 4.46 -19.67 4.64
N LYS A 131 4.03 -19.77 5.91
CA LYS A 131 4.83 -20.33 7.01
C LYS A 131 5.27 -21.77 6.70
N HIS A 132 4.37 -22.59 6.15
CA HIS A 132 4.66 -23.99 5.87
C HIS A 132 5.58 -24.20 4.66
N HIS A 133 5.41 -23.41 3.58
CA HIS A 133 6.06 -23.71 2.30
C HIS A 133 7.16 -22.72 1.87
N PHE A 134 7.15 -21.47 2.34
CA PHE A 134 7.96 -20.38 1.78
C PHE A 134 8.86 -19.67 2.79
N GLN A 135 8.53 -19.64 4.08
CA GLN A 135 9.29 -18.94 5.11
C GLN A 135 10.80 -19.28 5.11
N ASN A 136 11.15 -20.55 4.89
CA ASN A 136 12.56 -20.96 4.83
C ASN A 136 13.20 -20.74 3.44
N LYS A 137 12.39 -20.52 2.40
CA LYS A 137 12.82 -20.45 0.98
C LYS A 137 12.95 -19.03 0.45
N ALA A 138 12.41 -18.02 1.13
CA ALA A 138 12.59 -16.60 0.81
C ALA A 138 12.88 -15.82 2.10
N LYS A 139 13.43 -14.61 1.97
CA LYS A 139 13.58 -13.67 3.10
C LYS A 139 12.54 -12.57 2.91
N LEU A 140 11.65 -12.41 3.88
CA LEU A 140 10.58 -11.42 3.85
C LEU A 140 10.89 -10.30 4.82
N ILE A 141 10.92 -9.08 4.30
CA ILE A 141 11.16 -7.85 5.05
C ILE A 141 9.89 -7.02 4.96
N ASN A 142 9.29 -6.72 6.10
CA ASN A 142 8.11 -5.88 6.19
C ASN A 142 8.50 -4.42 6.44
N ILE A 143 7.78 -3.50 5.83
CA ILE A 143 8.03 -2.06 5.91
C ILE A 143 6.68 -1.37 6.11
N GLY A 144 6.43 -0.90 7.33
CA GLY A 144 5.27 -0.07 7.61
C GLY A 144 5.46 1.34 7.10
N ILE A 145 4.43 1.94 6.50
CA ILE A 145 4.47 3.31 6.02
C ILE A 145 3.47 4.15 6.82
N GLY A 146 3.92 5.30 7.33
CA GLY A 146 3.05 6.23 8.03
C GLY A 146 2.79 5.87 9.49
N LYS A 147 2.22 6.85 10.21
CA LYS A 147 2.10 6.83 11.68
C LYS A 147 1.19 5.71 12.21
N PHE A 148 0.17 5.35 11.43
CA PHE A 148 -0.88 4.42 11.82
C PHE A 148 -0.69 2.99 11.27
N ALA A 149 0.50 2.68 10.72
CA ALA A 149 0.79 1.37 10.15
C ALA A 149 0.57 0.22 11.16
N ASN A 150 -0.47 -0.59 10.92
CA ASN A 150 -0.74 -1.79 11.72
C ASN A 150 -0.10 -3.02 11.07
N LEU A 151 1.07 -3.39 11.57
CA LEU A 151 1.87 -4.46 10.99
C LEU A 151 1.69 -5.81 11.67
N ASN A 152 0.74 -5.96 12.61
CA ASN A 152 0.63 -7.16 13.43
C ASN A 152 0.54 -8.45 12.60
N THR A 153 -0.30 -8.43 11.56
CA THR A 153 -0.47 -9.57 10.65
C THR A 153 0.78 -9.87 9.82
N LEU A 154 1.44 -8.84 9.30
CA LEU A 154 2.65 -9.00 8.47
C LEU A 154 3.88 -9.39 9.31
N ASN A 155 3.94 -8.95 10.56
CA ASN A 155 5.00 -9.29 11.51
C ASN A 155 5.04 -10.80 11.81
N GLU A 156 3.92 -11.51 11.68
CA GLU A 156 3.89 -12.95 11.87
C GLU A 156 4.69 -13.74 10.82
N ILE A 157 4.93 -13.14 9.65
CA ILE A 157 5.54 -13.81 8.49
C ILE A 157 6.87 -13.18 8.06
N SER A 158 7.20 -12.01 8.58
CA SER A 158 8.43 -11.29 8.26
C SER A 158 9.62 -11.73 9.11
N ASP A 159 10.78 -11.81 8.48
CA ASP A 159 12.07 -12.01 9.16
C ASP A 159 12.56 -10.73 9.83
N LEU A 160 12.23 -9.57 9.24
CA LEU A 160 12.60 -8.23 9.72
C LEU A 160 11.46 -7.26 9.44
N THR A 161 11.25 -6.31 10.35
CA THR A 161 10.25 -5.24 10.19
C THR A 161 10.91 -3.89 10.39
N TYR A 162 10.64 -2.97 9.45
CA TYR A 162 11.00 -1.57 9.52
C TYR A 162 9.74 -0.70 9.52
N ARG A 163 9.86 0.53 10.01
CA ARG A 163 8.82 1.55 9.86
C ARG A 163 9.43 2.77 9.19
N LEU A 164 8.75 3.25 8.15
CA LEU A 164 9.05 4.50 7.47
C LEU A 164 8.25 5.61 8.15
N ASP A 165 8.94 6.29 9.05
CA ASP A 165 8.53 7.60 9.57
C ASP A 165 9.43 8.65 8.88
N ASP A 166 8.97 9.89 8.73
CA ASP A 166 9.61 10.95 7.91
C ASP A 166 11.11 11.15 8.20
N ASP A 167 11.57 10.90 9.42
CA ASP A 167 12.94 11.08 9.87
C ASP A 167 13.87 9.88 9.61
N ASP A 168 13.34 8.69 9.33
CA ASP A 168 14.08 7.42 9.30
C ASP A 168 14.17 6.76 7.92
N ILE A 169 13.61 7.42 6.90
CA ILE A 169 13.56 6.97 5.50
C ILE A 169 14.94 6.53 4.98
N GLU A 170 15.99 7.33 5.22
CA GLU A 170 17.37 7.02 4.79
C GLU A 170 17.96 5.79 5.49
N LYS A 171 17.59 5.55 6.75
CA LYS A 171 18.09 4.38 7.52
C LYS A 171 17.44 3.10 7.00
N VAL A 172 16.13 3.12 6.76
CA VAL A 172 15.41 1.98 6.20
C VAL A 172 15.97 1.63 4.84
N TYR A 173 16.16 2.60 3.94
CA TYR A 173 16.73 2.34 2.62
C TYR A 173 18.15 1.79 2.65
N ARG A 174 18.99 2.30 3.54
CA ARG A 174 20.32 1.73 3.76
C ARG A 174 20.21 0.28 4.19
N ALA A 175 19.32 -0.03 5.14
CA ALA A 175 19.09 -1.40 5.58
C ALA A 175 18.55 -2.32 4.46
N LEU A 176 17.72 -1.80 3.55
CA LEU A 176 17.29 -2.57 2.36
C LEU A 176 18.48 -2.89 1.47
N CYS A 177 19.29 -1.88 1.13
CA CYS A 177 20.50 -2.07 0.31
C CYS A 177 21.51 -2.99 0.97
N GLU A 178 21.74 -2.86 2.27
CA GLU A 178 22.57 -3.76 3.07
C GLU A 178 22.01 -5.17 3.03
N SER A 179 20.69 -5.37 3.12
CA SER A 179 20.10 -6.70 3.04
C SER A 179 20.26 -7.35 1.65
N VAL A 180 20.25 -6.56 0.58
CA VAL A 180 20.60 -7.02 -0.79
C VAL A 180 22.08 -7.39 -0.84
N ALA A 181 22.97 -6.50 -0.40
CA ALA A 181 24.40 -6.71 -0.39
C ALA A 181 24.78 -7.95 0.44
N ASP A 182 24.22 -8.09 1.64
CA ASP A 182 24.40 -9.26 2.51
C ASP A 182 23.90 -10.54 1.85
N SER A 183 22.80 -10.50 1.10
CA SER A 183 22.31 -11.67 0.36
C SER A 183 23.29 -12.08 -0.75
N ILE A 184 23.92 -11.10 -1.41
CA ILE A 184 24.97 -11.33 -2.43
C ILE A 184 26.27 -11.85 -1.77
N LEU A 185 26.68 -11.26 -0.64
CA LEU A 185 27.95 -11.52 0.05
C LEU A 185 27.95 -12.79 0.91
N SER A 186 26.89 -13.05 1.68
CA SER A 186 26.77 -14.23 2.53
C SER A 186 26.77 -15.54 1.72
N GLN A 187 26.33 -15.49 0.46
CA GLN A 187 26.26 -16.65 -0.44
C GLN A 187 27.41 -16.72 -1.45
N SER A 188 28.30 -15.73 -1.49
CA SER A 188 29.55 -15.73 -2.28
C SER A 188 30.77 -16.18 -1.47
N ARG A 189 30.71 -16.17 -0.13
CA ARG A 189 31.74 -16.69 0.81
C ARG A 189 32.14 -18.17 0.65
N SER A 190 31.54 -18.91 -0.28
CA SER A 190 32.09 -20.20 -0.73
C SER A 190 33.44 -20.09 -1.46
N LEU A 191 33.93 -18.87 -1.74
CA LEU A 191 35.28 -18.59 -2.22
C LEU A 191 35.85 -17.44 -1.37
N GLY A 192 36.79 -17.76 -0.49
CA GLY A 192 37.27 -16.87 0.57
C GLY A 192 37.93 -15.57 0.07
N VAL A 193 37.18 -14.47 0.14
CA VAL A 193 37.73 -13.11 0.11
C VAL A 193 37.04 -12.30 1.20
N GLU A 194 37.84 -11.88 2.20
CA GLU A 194 37.42 -10.93 3.23
C GLU A 194 37.72 -9.51 2.74
N LEU A 195 36.72 -8.62 2.84
CA LEU A 195 36.92 -7.17 2.86
C LEU A 195 36.10 -6.61 4.03
N PRO A 196 36.65 -5.70 4.83
CA PRO A 196 35.97 -5.21 6.02
C PRO A 196 35.05 -4.06 5.65
N VAL A 197 33.77 -4.15 6.02
CA VAL A 197 32.94 -2.97 6.24
C VAL A 197 32.64 -2.94 7.73
N SER A 198 33.16 -1.91 8.39
CA SER A 198 33.06 -1.68 9.82
C SER A 198 31.62 -1.38 10.24
N LEU A 199 31.14 -2.19 11.18
CA LEU A 199 29.84 -2.15 11.84
C LEU A 199 29.68 -0.91 12.71
N ASN A 200 28.48 -0.32 12.71
CA ASN A 200 27.95 0.39 13.89
C ASN A 200 26.79 -0.43 14.44
N LYS A 201 27.01 -1.03 15.61
CA LYS A 201 26.14 -2.01 16.26
C LYS A 201 25.16 -1.39 17.27
N GLU A 202 24.97 -0.08 17.23
CA GLU A 202 24.28 0.69 18.28
C GLU A 202 22.79 0.97 18.01
N ILE A 203 22.23 0.62 16.85
CA ILE A 203 20.85 0.97 16.48
C ILE A 203 19.82 -0.13 16.86
N LEU A 204 20.28 -1.26 17.41
CA LEU A 204 19.41 -2.41 17.73
C LEU A 204 18.83 -2.41 19.17
N GLU A 205 19.06 -1.37 19.97
CA GLU A 205 18.65 -1.36 21.40
C GLU A 205 17.65 -0.27 21.82
N SER A 206 17.06 0.52 20.92
CA SER A 206 15.97 1.43 21.27
C SER A 206 14.60 0.79 21.00
N GLY A 207 14.25 -0.21 21.80
CA GLY A 207 12.93 -0.83 21.81
C GLY A 207 11.86 0.09 22.38
N ALA A 208 10.89 0.48 21.56
CA ALA A 208 9.59 0.98 22.00
C ALA A 208 8.51 0.09 21.38
N ILE A 209 8.24 -1.05 22.02
CA ILE A 209 7.13 -1.94 21.68
C ILE A 209 5.94 -1.47 22.53
N SER A 210 4.92 -0.87 21.90
CA SER A 210 3.60 -0.69 22.52
C SER A 210 2.73 -1.92 22.23
N LEU A 211 2.39 -2.65 23.29
CA LEU A 211 1.45 -3.76 23.28
C LEU A 211 0.02 -3.21 23.25
N ILE A 212 -0.80 -3.63 22.27
CA ILE A 212 -2.26 -3.49 22.33
C ILE A 212 -2.92 -4.86 22.13
N LYS A 213 -3.88 -5.14 23.01
CA LYS A 213 -4.58 -6.41 23.21
C LYS A 213 -5.71 -6.66 22.20
N GLU A 214 -5.74 -7.92 21.75
CA GLU A 214 -6.83 -8.81 21.35
C GLU A 214 -8.13 -8.32 20.70
N LYS A 215 -8.31 -8.84 19.47
CA LYS A 215 -9.48 -9.55 18.87
C LYS A 215 -10.89 -9.03 19.18
N ASP A 216 -11.52 -8.55 18.11
CA ASP A 216 -12.86 -9.00 17.73
C ASP A 216 -12.91 -9.29 16.22
N GLN A 217 -13.61 -10.36 15.85
CA GLN A 217 -13.87 -10.73 14.46
C GLN A 217 -14.93 -9.77 13.88
N SER A 218 -14.46 -8.72 13.23
CA SER A 218 -15.23 -7.94 12.26
C SER A 218 -14.29 -7.57 11.12
N PHE A 219 -14.79 -7.48 9.89
CA PHE A 219 -14.00 -7.01 8.76
C PHE A 219 -13.40 -5.65 9.13
N ALA A 220 -12.09 -5.59 9.35
CA ALA A 220 -11.44 -4.46 10.01
C ALA A 220 -11.55 -3.22 9.12
N LEU A 221 -12.40 -2.27 9.53
CA LEU A 221 -12.40 -0.92 9.00
C LEU A 221 -11.21 -0.19 9.63
N ASP A 222 -10.47 0.59 8.84
CA ASP A 222 -9.37 1.38 9.39
C ASP A 222 -9.93 2.48 10.30
N GLU A 223 -9.74 2.40 11.60
CA GLU A 223 -10.30 3.37 12.56
C GLU A 223 -9.61 4.74 12.53
N ASN A 224 -8.49 4.89 11.80
CA ASN A 224 -7.67 6.10 11.77
C ASN A 224 -8.00 7.00 10.58
N TYR A 225 -8.46 6.41 9.48
CA TYR A 225 -8.81 7.15 8.27
C TYR A 225 -10.32 7.11 8.03
N ALA A 226 -10.85 8.09 7.30
CA ALA A 226 -12.13 7.96 6.64
C ALA A 226 -11.95 8.44 5.20
N ILE A 227 -12.22 7.56 4.24
CA ILE A 227 -12.01 7.86 2.84
C ILE A 227 -13.33 7.80 2.11
N ILE A 228 -13.62 8.85 1.35
CA ILE A 228 -14.84 8.95 0.54
C ILE A 228 -14.45 8.96 -0.93
N VAL A 229 -15.05 8.04 -1.69
CA VAL A 229 -14.83 7.93 -3.14
C VAL A 229 -15.88 8.75 -3.86
N GLY A 230 -15.44 9.81 -4.53
CA GLY A 230 -16.27 10.62 -5.42
C GLY A 230 -15.99 10.32 -6.89
N LYS A 231 -16.91 10.72 -7.77
CA LYS A 231 -16.73 10.63 -9.22
C LYS A 231 -16.87 12.02 -9.84
N CYS A 232 -15.93 12.41 -10.69
CA CYS A 232 -15.96 13.73 -11.31
C CYS A 232 -17.18 13.85 -12.22
N SER A 233 -17.97 14.92 -12.07
CA SER A 233 -19.13 15.19 -12.93
C SER A 233 -18.76 15.45 -14.40
N LYS A 234 -17.58 16.05 -14.65
CA LYS A 234 -17.12 16.39 -16.02
C LYS A 234 -16.39 15.23 -16.70
N VAL A 235 -15.32 14.72 -16.09
CA VAL A 235 -14.46 13.69 -16.71
C VAL A 235 -14.84 12.26 -16.36
N LYS A 236 -15.75 12.06 -15.40
CA LYS A 236 -16.23 10.73 -14.94
C LYS A 236 -15.15 9.82 -14.36
N LEU A 237 -14.01 10.38 -13.93
CA LEU A 237 -12.96 9.67 -13.22
C LEU A 237 -13.18 9.71 -11.70
N PRO A 238 -12.79 8.65 -10.96
CA PRO A 238 -12.89 8.62 -9.51
C PRO A 238 -11.88 9.55 -8.84
N TYR A 239 -12.17 9.99 -7.63
CA TYR A 239 -11.24 10.71 -6.75
C TYR A 239 -11.51 10.34 -5.30
N LEU A 240 -10.48 10.47 -4.47
CA LEU A 240 -10.50 10.06 -3.07
C LEU A 240 -10.42 11.31 -2.20
N MET A 241 -11.38 11.52 -1.31
CA MET A 241 -11.31 12.51 -0.25
C MET A 241 -10.86 11.81 1.02
N LYS A 242 -9.66 12.15 1.50
CA LYS A 242 -9.04 11.53 2.67
C LYS A 242 -9.26 12.40 3.89
N TYR A 243 -9.71 11.76 4.96
CA TYR A 243 -9.85 12.35 6.28
C TYR A 243 -9.07 11.53 7.30
N GLU A 244 -8.47 12.20 8.27
CA GLU A 244 -7.69 11.60 9.35
C GLU A 244 -8.38 11.85 10.69
N ARG A 245 -8.43 10.82 11.53
CA ARG A 245 -9.01 10.91 12.86
C ARG A 245 -8.18 11.85 13.74
N ILE A 246 -8.86 12.73 14.47
CA ILE A 246 -8.21 13.60 15.45
C ILE A 246 -7.84 12.78 16.70
N GLU A 247 -6.57 12.83 17.13
CA GLU A 247 -5.98 12.00 18.20
C GLU A 247 -6.74 12.03 19.55
N ASN A 248 -7.55 13.06 19.81
CA ASN A 248 -8.28 13.26 21.07
C ASN A 248 -9.78 12.90 21.02
N SER A 249 -10.25 12.25 19.96
CA SER A 249 -11.66 11.90 19.80
C SER A 249 -11.95 10.47 20.29
N PRO A 250 -12.95 10.23 21.16
CA PRO A 250 -13.36 8.88 21.56
C PRO A 250 -13.71 8.02 20.34
N LEU A 251 -13.39 6.71 20.37
CA LEU A 251 -13.70 5.78 19.27
C LEU A 251 -15.17 5.84 18.84
N ASP A 252 -16.08 5.93 19.81
CA ASP A 252 -17.54 5.96 19.58
C ASP A 252 -18.05 7.27 18.96
N ASN A 253 -17.25 8.35 18.99
CA ASN A 253 -17.60 9.68 18.46
C ASN A 253 -16.43 10.29 17.65
N ALA A 254 -15.72 9.44 16.90
CA ALA A 254 -14.56 9.84 16.13
C ALA A 254 -14.91 10.99 15.16
N ILE A 255 -14.13 12.07 15.23
CA ILE A 255 -14.14 13.19 14.28
C ILE A 255 -12.92 13.05 13.36
N PHE A 256 -13.15 13.20 12.07
CA PHE A 256 -12.14 13.09 11.03
C PHE A 256 -11.93 14.44 10.35
N GLN A 257 -10.69 14.92 10.37
CA GLN A 257 -10.29 16.16 9.74
C GLN A 257 -9.89 15.92 8.28
N TYR A 258 -10.35 16.79 7.39
CA TYR A 258 -10.00 16.77 5.98
C TYR A 258 -8.48 16.95 5.78
N VAL A 259 -7.86 16.01 5.09
CA VAL A 259 -6.42 16.02 4.76
C VAL A 259 -6.21 16.52 3.35
N GLY A 260 -7.01 16.00 2.41
CA GLY A 260 -6.80 16.29 1.00
C GLY A 260 -7.72 15.48 0.09
N VAL A 261 -7.62 15.80 -1.20
CA VAL A 261 -8.34 15.13 -2.28
C VAL A 261 -7.34 14.68 -3.33
N TYR A 262 -7.44 13.42 -3.74
CA TYR A 262 -6.47 12.76 -4.60
C TYR A 262 -7.15 12.21 -5.85
N PRO A 263 -6.59 12.42 -7.04
CA PRO A 263 -7.12 11.84 -8.26
C PRO A 263 -6.92 10.32 -8.26
N ALA A 264 -7.94 9.58 -8.67
CA ALA A 264 -7.83 8.18 -9.04
C ALA A 264 -8.09 8.02 -10.55
N GLU A 265 -7.48 7.00 -11.14
CA GLU A 265 -7.58 6.74 -12.58
C GLU A 265 -8.64 5.67 -12.87
N LYS A 266 -8.88 5.39 -14.17
CA LYS A 266 -9.87 4.39 -14.60
C LYS A 266 -9.59 2.97 -14.08
N ASP A 267 -8.33 2.65 -13.83
CA ASP A 267 -7.89 1.35 -13.32
C ASP A 267 -8.21 1.16 -11.82
N TYR A 268 -8.76 2.16 -11.13
CA TYR A 268 -9.15 2.03 -9.73
C TYR A 268 -10.10 0.85 -9.47
N GLU A 269 -11.07 0.62 -10.36
CA GLU A 269 -12.01 -0.50 -10.23
C GLU A 269 -11.32 -1.87 -10.37
N ASP A 270 -10.27 -1.97 -11.19
CA ASP A 270 -9.54 -3.22 -11.43
C ASP A 270 -8.77 -3.71 -10.18
N TRP A 271 -8.39 -2.77 -9.30
CA TRP A 271 -7.67 -3.04 -8.06
C TRP A 271 -8.57 -3.06 -6.82
N SER A 272 -9.85 -2.75 -6.99
CA SER A 272 -10.79 -2.58 -5.88
C SER A 272 -11.48 -3.88 -5.49
N ASP A 273 -11.84 -3.96 -4.21
CA ASP A 273 -12.61 -5.06 -3.67
C ASP A 273 -14.09 -4.94 -4.06
N ASN A 274 -14.58 -5.89 -4.83
CA ASN A 274 -15.96 -5.93 -5.34
C ASN A 274 -16.98 -6.49 -4.33
N ARG A 275 -16.57 -6.88 -3.12
CA ARG A 275 -17.50 -7.34 -2.09
C ARG A 275 -18.45 -6.19 -1.69
N PRO A 276 -19.69 -6.47 -1.27
CA PRO A 276 -20.62 -5.45 -0.79
C PRO A 276 -20.07 -4.71 0.43
N ASN A 277 -19.96 -3.38 0.34
CA ASN A 277 -19.51 -2.52 1.43
C ASN A 277 -20.70 -1.79 2.05
N HIS A 278 -20.90 -1.98 3.35
CA HIS A 278 -21.97 -1.36 4.12
C HIS A 278 -21.46 -0.36 5.17
N SER A 279 -20.15 -0.10 5.19
CA SER A 279 -19.56 0.86 6.10
C SER A 279 -20.03 2.26 5.75
N LYS A 280 -20.56 2.97 6.75
CA LYS A 280 -21.09 4.31 6.61
C LYS A 280 -20.49 5.23 7.65
N ILE A 281 -20.34 6.49 7.28
CA ILE A 281 -19.93 7.58 8.16
C ILE A 281 -20.91 8.75 8.02
N SER A 282 -21.25 9.39 9.13
CA SER A 282 -22.09 10.58 9.11
C SER A 282 -21.29 11.78 8.62
N THR A 283 -21.88 12.65 7.80
CA THR A 283 -21.27 13.93 7.41
C THR A 283 -20.92 14.80 8.60
N SER A 284 -21.65 14.70 9.71
CA SER A 284 -21.34 15.41 10.96
C SER A 284 -20.01 14.99 11.60
N GLN A 285 -19.45 13.84 11.21
CA GLN A 285 -18.15 13.35 11.69
C GLN A 285 -16.99 13.81 10.81
N LEU A 286 -17.28 14.39 9.63
CA LEU A 286 -16.29 14.84 8.67
C LEU A 286 -16.13 16.36 8.77
N TRP A 287 -14.94 16.81 9.17
CA TRP A 287 -14.64 18.23 9.29
C TRP A 287 -13.83 18.74 8.11
N GLY A 288 -14.45 19.60 7.30
CA GLY A 288 -13.86 20.16 6.09
C GLY A 288 -14.22 19.38 4.84
N SER A 289 -13.91 19.97 3.68
CA SER A 289 -14.07 19.34 2.38
C SER A 289 -13.12 19.99 1.38
N GLY A 290 -13.01 19.39 0.20
CA GLY A 290 -12.23 19.93 -0.90
C GLY A 290 -12.99 19.94 -2.21
N GLY A 291 -12.33 20.49 -3.23
CA GLY A 291 -12.80 20.49 -4.60
C GLY A 291 -12.46 19.22 -5.37
N CYS A 292 -12.81 19.18 -6.65
CA CYS A 292 -12.45 18.06 -7.53
C CYS A 292 -11.04 18.21 -8.11
N PRO A 293 -10.16 17.21 -7.95
CA PRO A 293 -8.79 17.28 -8.48
C PRO A 293 -8.74 17.18 -10.00
N HIS A 294 -9.78 16.63 -10.64
CA HIS A 294 -9.82 16.42 -12.08
C HIS A 294 -10.30 17.63 -12.87
N CYS A 295 -11.31 18.35 -12.36
CA CYS A 295 -11.98 19.41 -13.11
C CYS A 295 -11.97 20.78 -12.42
N GLY A 296 -11.40 20.87 -11.21
CA GLY A 296 -11.30 22.13 -10.45
C GLY A 296 -12.62 22.62 -9.85
N ALA A 297 -13.67 21.79 -9.84
CA ALA A 297 -14.94 22.15 -9.21
C ALA A 297 -14.75 22.44 -7.71
N ALA A 298 -15.38 23.49 -7.20
CA ALA A 298 -15.17 23.96 -5.82
C ALA A 298 -15.66 22.96 -4.75
N PHE A 299 -16.72 22.20 -5.03
CA PHE A 299 -17.32 21.26 -4.09
C PHE A 299 -17.13 19.83 -4.57
N GLY A 300 -16.43 19.00 -3.78
CA GLY A 300 -16.16 17.60 -4.08
C GLY A 300 -17.08 16.61 -3.37
N LEU A 301 -17.95 17.07 -2.46
CA LEU A 301 -18.78 16.21 -1.60
C LEU A 301 -20.28 16.48 -1.82
N CYS A 302 -20.75 16.30 -3.05
CA CYS A 302 -22.18 16.31 -3.36
C CYS A 302 -22.69 14.86 -3.41
N MET A 303 -23.91 14.60 -2.92
CA MET A 303 -24.50 13.27 -2.90
C MET A 303 -25.78 13.23 -3.74
N CYS A 304 -25.89 12.22 -4.60
CA CYS A 304 -27.13 11.91 -5.31
C CYS A 304 -27.99 10.96 -4.48
N SER A 305 -29.32 10.94 -4.72
CA SER A 305 -30.27 9.98 -4.16
C SER A 305 -29.87 8.51 -4.41
N CYS A 306 -29.16 8.23 -5.51
CA CYS A 306 -28.61 6.89 -5.80
C CYS A 306 -27.40 6.50 -4.93
N GLY A 307 -26.89 7.40 -4.07
CA GLY A 307 -25.73 7.19 -3.21
C GLY A 307 -24.38 7.56 -3.83
N GLN A 308 -24.35 7.97 -5.11
CA GLN A 308 -23.13 8.43 -5.76
C GLN A 308 -22.66 9.77 -5.17
N ILE A 309 -21.41 9.80 -4.72
CA ILE A 309 -20.70 11.04 -4.38
C ILE A 309 -20.03 11.62 -5.62
N PHE A 310 -20.14 12.92 -5.85
CA PHE A 310 -19.59 13.59 -7.02
C PHE A 310 -19.30 15.08 -6.75
N CYS A 311 -18.67 15.74 -7.73
CA CYS A 311 -18.30 17.14 -7.62
C CYS A 311 -19.24 18.09 -8.37
N ALA A 312 -19.41 19.29 -7.82
CA ALA A 312 -20.21 20.38 -8.40
C ALA A 312 -19.51 21.73 -8.25
N ASN A 313 -19.83 22.67 -9.13
CA ASN A 313 -19.21 23.99 -9.16
C ASN A 313 -20.21 25.13 -8.85
N GLY A 314 -21.12 24.89 -7.90
CA GLY A 314 -22.16 25.87 -7.52
C GLY A 314 -23.22 26.10 -8.61
N GLU A 315 -23.28 25.22 -9.60
CA GLU A 315 -24.32 25.23 -10.64
C GLU A 315 -25.65 24.77 -10.02
N LYS A 316 -26.75 25.46 -10.36
CA LYS A 316 -28.09 25.10 -9.89
C LYS A 316 -28.55 23.74 -10.41
N GLU A 317 -28.00 23.30 -11.53
CA GLU A 317 -28.33 22.05 -12.19
C GLU A 317 -27.05 21.24 -12.39
N VAL A 318 -26.99 20.03 -11.84
CA VAL A 318 -25.84 19.12 -12.04
C VAL A 318 -26.33 17.72 -12.32
N VAL A 319 -25.74 17.08 -13.33
CA VAL A 319 -26.06 15.70 -13.69
C VAL A 319 -25.19 14.73 -12.89
N CYS A 320 -25.82 13.77 -12.23
CA CYS A 320 -25.11 12.73 -11.49
C CYS A 320 -24.27 11.85 -12.44
N PRO A 321 -22.96 11.68 -12.21
CA PRO A 321 -22.11 10.84 -13.08
C PRO A 321 -22.32 9.32 -12.90
N GLY A 322 -23.15 8.91 -11.93
CA GLY A 322 -23.53 7.52 -11.67
C GLY A 322 -24.82 7.12 -12.39
N CYS A 323 -25.93 7.75 -12.05
CA CYS A 323 -27.26 7.43 -12.60
C CYS A 323 -27.72 8.31 -13.77
N ASN A 324 -26.97 9.37 -14.12
CA ASN A 324 -27.35 10.39 -15.12
C ASN A 324 -28.64 11.17 -14.79
N GLU A 325 -29.08 11.17 -13.54
CA GLU A 325 -30.21 11.98 -13.09
C GLU A 325 -29.78 13.43 -12.87
N THR A 326 -30.64 14.37 -13.27
CA THR A 326 -30.44 15.81 -13.07
C THR A 326 -30.84 16.19 -11.65
N LEU A 327 -29.91 16.80 -10.91
CA LEU A 327 -30.12 17.28 -9.55
C LEU A 327 -30.19 18.80 -9.54
N TYR A 328 -31.12 19.34 -8.76
CA TYR A 328 -31.27 20.78 -8.53
C TYR A 328 -30.79 21.13 -7.13
N PHE A 329 -29.70 21.89 -7.03
CA PHE A 329 -29.19 22.38 -5.75
C PHE A 329 -29.79 23.77 -5.48
N ASN A 330 -30.45 23.91 -4.34
CA ASN A 330 -30.96 25.20 -3.84
C ASN A 330 -29.90 25.84 -2.94
N ASP A 331 -29.86 27.17 -2.89
CA ASP A 331 -28.95 27.94 -2.03
C ASP A 331 -29.31 27.84 -0.53
N GLU A 332 -30.42 27.17 -0.19
CA GLU A 332 -30.80 26.89 1.19
C GLU A 332 -29.95 25.74 1.73
N THR A 333 -28.97 26.09 2.57
CA THR A 333 -28.19 25.13 3.36
C THR A 333 -29.09 24.54 4.45
N ASP A 334 -29.96 23.61 4.10
CA ASP A 334 -30.45 22.68 5.11
C ASP A 334 -29.24 21.88 5.59
N ASP A 335 -28.91 22.02 6.87
CA ASP A 335 -27.83 21.32 7.56
C ASP A 335 -28.23 19.84 7.75
N VAL A 336 -28.47 19.16 6.63
CA VAL A 336 -28.96 17.78 6.60
C VAL A 336 -27.76 16.88 6.83
N ASN A 337 -27.71 16.28 8.01
CA ASN A 337 -26.80 15.17 8.25
C ASN A 337 -27.24 13.95 7.45
N PHE A 338 -26.33 13.39 6.66
CA PHE A 338 -26.56 12.16 5.91
C PHE A 338 -25.38 11.20 6.07
N ASN A 339 -25.66 9.92 5.84
CA ASN A 339 -24.67 8.86 5.95
C ASN A 339 -24.08 8.56 4.58
N ILE A 340 -22.75 8.63 4.48
CA ILE A 340 -21.99 8.36 3.26
C ILE A 340 -21.32 7.00 3.38
N THR A 341 -21.33 6.21 2.31
CA THR A 341 -20.53 4.98 2.24
C THR A 341 -19.05 5.31 2.29
N ARG A 342 -18.36 4.81 3.30
CA ARG A 342 -16.91 4.96 3.43
C ARG A 342 -16.19 3.89 2.62
N ALA A 343 -15.06 4.21 2.03
CA ALA A 343 -14.17 3.26 1.39
C ALA A 343 -13.59 2.23 2.38
N ARG A 344 -13.15 1.08 1.86
CA ARG A 344 -12.77 -0.09 2.68
C ARG A 344 -11.37 0.01 3.27
N GLY A 345 -10.46 0.60 2.50
CA GLY A 345 -9.06 0.76 2.90
C GLY A 345 -8.79 2.15 3.44
#